data_AF-A0A518K8I8-F1
#
_entry.id   AF-A0A518K8I8-F1
#
_cell.length_a   1.000
_cell.length_b   1.000
_cell.length_c   1.000
_cell.angle_alpha   90.00
_cell.angle_beta   90.00
_cell.angle_gamma   90.00
#
_symmetry.space_group_name_H-M   'P 1'
#
loop_
_entity.id
_entity.type
_entity.pdbx_description
1 polymer ?
#
loop_
_entity_poly.entity_id
_entity_poly.type
_entity_poly.pdbx_seq_one_letter_code
_entity_poly.pdbx_strand_id
1 'polypeptide(L)' 'MFGLFGDKKAKLERHYNKLAEEAYKLSHTNRQQSDFKQAEAAEVLKQIEALECGSTPRMTKS' A
#
# COMPACT_ATOMS: atom_id res chain seq x y z
N MET A 1 -1.50 -9.49 -22.51
CA MET A 1 -2.76 -8.82 -22.16
C MET A 1 -3.05 -9.03 -20.67
N PHE A 2 -2.49 -8.20 -19.78
CA PHE A 2 -2.70 -8.24 -18.32
C PHE A 2 -4.00 -7.49 -17.96
N GLY A 3 -5.16 -8.01 -18.40
CA GLY A 3 -6.40 -7.23 -18.46
C GLY A 3 -7.31 -7.26 -17.21
N LEU A 4 -6.99 -8.02 -16.15
CA LEU A 4 -7.93 -8.22 -15.03
C LEU A 4 -7.34 -7.96 -13.62
N PHE A 5 -6.02 -7.81 -13.51
CA PHE A 5 -5.34 -7.57 -12.23
C PHE A 5 -5.14 -6.08 -11.92
N GLY A 6 -5.16 -5.23 -12.96
CA GLY A 6 -4.95 -3.78 -12.85
C GLY A 6 -6.00 -3.07 -12.01
N ASP A 7 -7.27 -3.47 -12.08
CA ASP A 7 -8.36 -2.78 -11.36
C ASP A 7 -8.31 -2.97 -9.85
N LYS A 8 -7.94 -4.18 -9.38
CA LYS A 8 -7.78 -4.46 -7.95
C LYS A 8 -6.54 -3.76 -7.39
N LYS A 9 -5.43 -3.82 -8.12
CA LYS A 9 -4.20 -3.10 -7.78
C LYS A 9 -4.45 -1.59 -7.70
N ALA A 10 -5.06 -0.99 -8.71
CA ALA A 10 -5.35 0.43 -8.74
C ALA A 10 -6.26 0.87 -7.58
N LYS A 11 -7.22 0.04 -7.16
CA LYS A 11 -8.05 0.32 -5.97
C LYS A 11 -7.22 0.34 -4.69
N LEU A 12 -6.33 -0.63 -4.51
CA LEU A 12 -5.47 -0.70 -3.33
C LEU A 12 -4.42 0.42 -3.32
N GLU A 13 -3.83 0.77 -4.48
CA GLU A 13 -2.91 1.90 -4.60
C GLU A 13 -3.59 3.23 -4.24
N ARG A 14 -4.81 3.45 -4.72
CA ARG A 14 -5.61 4.63 -4.33
C ARG A 14 -5.89 4.66 -2.83
N HIS A 15 -6.15 3.50 -2.23
CA HIS A 15 -6.38 3.39 -0.79
C HIS A 15 -5.11 3.69 0.02
N TYR A 16 -3.98 3.12 -0.39
CA TYR A 16 -2.66 3.41 0.17
C TYR A 16 -2.34 4.90 0.12
N ASN A 17 -2.50 5.53 -1.04
CA ASN A 17 -2.21 6.95 -1.22
C ASN A 17 -3.08 7.83 -0.31
N LYS A 18 -4.36 7.50 -0.15
CA LYS A 18 -5.25 8.19 0.79
C LYS A 18 -4.75 8.07 2.23
N LEU A 19 -4.41 6.86 2.68
CA LEU A 19 -3.91 6.63 4.03
C LEU A 19 -2.58 7.35 4.28
N ALA A 20 -1.68 7.35 3.30
CA ALA A 20 -0.41 8.05 3.38
C ALA A 20 -0.59 9.58 3.46
N GLU A 21 -1.49 10.15 2.65
CA GLU A 21 -1.84 11.58 2.75
C GLU A 21 -2.50 11.92 4.09
N GLU A 22 -3.42 11.09 4.57
CA GLU A 22 -4.06 11.27 5.88
C GLU A 22 -3.03 11.20 6.99
N ALA A 23 -2.11 10.23 6.97
CA ALA A 23 -1.01 10.14 7.92
C ALA A 23 -0.13 11.40 7.88
N TYR A 24 0.21 11.91 6.70
CA TYR A 24 1.00 13.14 6.57
C TYR A 24 0.28 14.36 7.12
N LYS A 25 -1.02 14.51 6.86
CA LYS A 25 -1.83 15.61 7.43
C LYS A 25 -1.94 15.48 8.95
N LEU A 26 -2.10 14.24 9.44
CA LEU A 26 -2.18 13.94 10.87
C LEU A 26 -0.84 14.07 11.57
N SER A 27 0.30 13.89 10.90
CA SER A 27 1.61 14.05 11.56
C SER A 27 1.83 15.48 12.09
N HIS A 28 1.15 16.45 11.49
CA HIS A 28 1.19 17.86 11.89
C HIS A 28 0.25 18.18 13.05
N THR A 29 -0.75 17.33 13.34
CA THR A 29 -1.82 17.63 14.31
C THR A 29 -1.98 16.55 15.39
N ASN A 30 -1.86 15.28 15.02
CA ASN A 30 -1.99 14.12 15.88
C ASN A 30 -1.03 12.98 15.48
N ARG A 31 0.10 12.90 16.19
CA ARG A 31 1.15 11.89 15.98
C ARG A 31 0.64 10.45 16.13
N GLN A 32 -0.22 10.20 17.12
CA GLN A 32 -0.72 8.84 17.37
C GLN A 32 -1.61 8.34 16.23
N GLN A 33 -2.49 9.21 15.72
CA GLN A 33 -3.33 8.87 14.56
C GLN A 33 -2.50 8.74 13.27
N SER A 34 -1.45 9.56 13.11
CA SER A 34 -0.48 9.41 12.02
C SER A 34 0.17 8.03 12.02
N ASP A 35 0.69 7.59 13.17
CA ASP A 35 1.36 6.29 13.29
C ASP A 35 0.41 5.14 12.95
N PHE A 36 -0.85 5.22 13.39
CA PHE A 36 -1.88 4.23 13.05
C PHE A 36 -2.15 4.17 11.54
N LYS A 37 -2.30 5.33 10.89
CA LYS A 37 -2.54 5.42 9.45
C LYS A 37 -1.35 4.94 8.61
N GLN A 38 -0.13 5.18 9.09
CA GLN A 38 1.06 4.61 8.45
C GLN A 38 1.10 3.08 8.56
N ALA A 39 0.69 2.51 9.69
CA ALA A 39 0.58 1.07 9.84
C ALA A 39 -0.47 0.47 8.89
N GLU A 40 -1.66 1.08 8.78
CA GLU A 40 -2.68 0.67 7.81
C GLU A 40 -2.16 0.75 6.37
N ALA A 41 -1.45 1.83 6.02
CA ALA A 41 -0.85 1.98 4.70
C ALA A 41 0.17 0.86 4.41
N ALA A 42 1.01 0.49 5.38
CA ALA A 42 1.96 -0.60 5.24
C ALA A 42 1.28 -1.97 5.00
N GLU A 43 0.14 -2.22 5.63
CA GLU A 43 -0.66 -3.43 5.40
C GLU A 43 -1.27 -3.46 3.99
N VAL A 44 -1.78 -2.33 3.51
CA VAL A 44 -2.30 -2.22 2.14
C VAL A 44 -1.18 -2.43 1.13
N LEU A 45 0.02 -1.91 1.40
CA LEU A 45 1.18 -2.09 0.54
C LEU A 45 1.61 -3.56 0.46
N LYS A 46 1.58 -4.30 1.58
CA LYS A 46 1.77 -5.77 1.58
C LYS A 46 0.73 -6.49 0.73
N GLN A 47 -0.53 -6.04 0.72
CA GLN A 47 -1.57 -6.63 -0.13
C GLN A 47 -1.32 -6.36 -1.62
N ILE A 48 -0.85 -5.16 -1.96
CA ILE A 48 -0.44 -4.82 -3.33
C ILE A 48 0.74 -5.70 -3.76
N GLU A 49 1.78 -5.81 -2.92
CA GLU A 49 2.93 -6.67 -3.18
C GLU A 49 2.53 -8.14 -3.31
N ALA A 50 1.61 -8.65 -2.49
CA ALA A 50 1.12 -10.01 -2.60
C ALA A 50 0.38 -10.28 -3.93
N LEU A 51 -0.37 -9.28 -4.42
CA LEU A 51 -1.05 -9.36 -5.72
C LEU A 51 -0.07 -9.28 -6.88
N GLU A 52 1.03 -8.53 -6.75
CA GLU A 52 2.11 -8.45 -7.73
C GLU A 52 2.99 -9.71 -7.72
N CYS A 53 3.29 -10.24 -6.54
CA CYS A 53 4.18 -11.38 -6.32
C CYS A 53 3.61 -12.71 -6.87
N GLY A 54 2.29 -12.77 -7.13
CA GLY A 54 1.68 -13.86 -7.90
C GLY A 54 2.22 -13.98 -9.35
N SER A 55 3.07 -13.06 -9.82
CA SER A 55 3.58 -13.05 -11.21
C SER A 55 5.11 -12.97 -11.38
N THR A 56 5.91 -12.88 -10.32
CA THR A 56 7.38 -12.97 -10.44
C THR A 56 8.01 -13.60 -9.20
N PRO A 57 8.79 -14.69 -9.31
CA PRO A 57 9.61 -15.15 -8.21
C PRO A 57 10.68 -14.07 -7.99
N ARG A 58 10.58 -13.31 -6.90
CA ARG A 58 11.69 -12.46 -6.46
C ARG A 58 12.80 -13.41 -6.00
N MET A 59 13.62 -13.85 -6.97
CA MET A 59 14.86 -14.55 -6.68
C MET A 59 15.70 -13.66 -5.76
N THR A 60 16.08 -14.27 -4.66
CA THR A 60 17.18 -13.91 -3.78
C THR A 60 18.30 -13.13 -4.50
N LYS A 61 18.70 -12.00 -3.92
CA LYS A 61 20.07 -11.48 -4.03
C LYS A 61 20.56 -11.42 -2.59
N SER A 62 21.16 -12.52 -2.13
CA SER A 62 22.62 -12.74 -2.00
C SER A 62 23.13 -12.29 -0.64
#